data_AF-A0A803LYJ0-F1
#
_entry.id   AF-A0A803LYJ0-F1
#
_cell.length_a   1.000
_cell.length_b   1.000
_cell.length_c   1.000
_cell.angle_alpha   90.00
_cell.angle_beta   90.00
_cell.angle_gamma   90.00
#
_symmetry.space_group_name_H-M   'P 1'
#
loop_
_entity.id
_entity.type
_entity.pdbx_description
1 polymer ?
#
loop_
_entity_poly.entity_id
_entity_poly.type
_entity_poly.pdbx_seq_one_letter_code
_entity_poly.pdbx_strand_id
1 'polypeptide(L)'
;MSLHGPSWVILDRMVRVDTKSNAKVMQFDLQYPPEVSSLQIAPFQMADEPFLDSIDGKNPSIMYCSNGVFLFQFRVKRNPYQYKPLMLNGQFYFDKRFEEDAWFVANPLTGEWFPIPKSPYPVLHGGTVGFTSQANSVGVLERFLVVEYQPLIGSNLATLMCFSSEIGKWVTKSANYMLSMHQWEQDGALEFDGKLFWFDRGCGLIVWDDPFGSLGRKSTVKCRFIAKPPLLSAMRVFVGGGNQVIYSSFTFTAAAYAKEQGNNNFMACKFNEAISCYTRSIALSRSAEAYANRAMAHIMVSRFHEAEDDCTQALNLDPTYFKAYSR
;
A
#
# COMPACT_ATOMS: atom_id res chain seq x y z
N MET A 1 11.83 23.10 -14.77
CA MET A 1 12.14 21.76 -15.31
C MET A 1 11.40 20.75 -14.46
N SER A 2 10.23 20.26 -14.93
CA SER A 2 9.37 19.37 -14.14
C SER A 2 9.89 17.93 -14.20
N LEU A 3 10.54 17.50 -13.11
CA LEU A 3 10.87 16.10 -12.85
C LEU A 3 9.62 15.40 -12.29
N HIS A 4 8.75 14.86 -13.15
CA HIS A 4 7.69 13.95 -12.71
C HIS A 4 7.67 12.66 -13.52
N GLY A 5 8.26 11.66 -12.89
CA GLY A 5 8.18 10.20 -13.07
C GLY A 5 9.16 9.69 -12.02
N PRO A 6 8.82 8.78 -11.08
CA PRO A 6 7.99 7.57 -11.21
C PRO A 6 7.01 7.36 -10.01
N SER A 7 6.17 6.31 -10.01
CA SER A 7 5.48 5.85 -8.78
C SER A 7 5.19 4.33 -8.82
N TRP A 8 5.44 3.62 -7.72
CA TRP A 8 5.43 2.15 -7.57
C TRP A 8 4.81 1.72 -6.23
N VAL A 9 4.20 0.51 -6.17
CA VAL A 9 4.48 -0.66 -5.26
C VAL A 9 3.48 -1.81 -5.53
N ILE A 10 3.94 -3.07 -5.55
CA ILE A 10 3.12 -4.29 -5.39
C ILE A 10 3.81 -5.17 -4.34
N LEU A 11 3.10 -5.56 -3.28
CA LEU A 11 3.55 -6.58 -2.32
C LEU A 11 2.62 -7.79 -2.31
N ASP A 12 2.55 -8.45 -3.46
CA ASP A 12 2.92 -9.87 -3.54
C ASP A 12 3.62 -10.11 -4.89
N ARG A 13 4.77 -10.79 -4.84
CA ARG A 13 5.75 -11.08 -5.93
C ARG A 13 6.14 -9.89 -6.83
N MET A 14 7.32 -9.33 -6.52
CA MET A 14 7.92 -8.16 -7.17
C MET A 14 7.97 -8.24 -8.71
N VAL A 15 7.57 -7.13 -9.36
CA VAL A 15 7.56 -6.96 -10.81
C VAL A 15 8.52 -5.83 -11.21
N ARG A 16 9.29 -6.01 -12.29
CA ARG A 16 10.03 -4.92 -12.96
C ARG A 16 9.42 -4.60 -14.33
N VAL A 17 9.41 -3.30 -14.67
CA VAL A 17 9.04 -2.79 -16.00
C VAL A 17 10.32 -2.56 -16.80
N ASP A 18 10.44 -3.19 -17.96
CA ASP A 18 11.50 -2.89 -18.93
C ASP A 18 11.07 -1.71 -19.82
N THR A 19 11.76 -0.59 -19.69
CA THR A 19 11.51 0.64 -20.45
C THR A 19 12.12 0.62 -21.86
N LYS A 20 12.73 -0.49 -22.29
CA LYS A 20 13.44 -0.56 -23.59
C LYS A 20 12.59 -1.03 -24.77
N SER A 21 11.31 -1.33 -24.62
CA SER A 21 10.51 -1.79 -25.76
C SER A 21 9.76 -0.63 -26.44
N ASN A 22 10.03 -0.45 -27.74
CA ASN A 22 9.26 0.41 -28.64
C ASN A 22 7.87 -0.22 -28.99
N ALA A 23 7.25 -0.93 -28.04
CA ALA A 23 6.15 -1.85 -28.33
C ALA A 23 4.77 -1.28 -27.99
N LYS A 24 3.80 -1.59 -28.84
CA LYS A 24 2.34 -1.37 -28.66
C LYS A 24 1.72 -2.20 -27.51
N VAL A 25 2.53 -2.78 -26.61
CA VAL A 25 2.13 -3.73 -25.56
C VAL A 25 2.99 -3.48 -24.32
N MET A 26 2.38 -3.45 -23.13
CA MET A 26 3.11 -3.35 -21.87
C MET A 26 3.56 -4.74 -21.40
N GLN A 27 4.83 -4.90 -21.05
CA GLN A 27 5.39 -6.16 -20.56
C GLN A 27 5.95 -6.00 -19.14
N PHE A 28 5.66 -6.97 -18.28
CA PHE A 28 6.00 -7.00 -16.86
C PHE A 28 6.75 -8.31 -16.55
N ASP A 29 7.96 -8.24 -15.97
CA ASP A 29 8.72 -9.45 -15.63
C ASP A 29 8.51 -9.83 -14.15
N LEU A 30 8.03 -11.05 -13.91
CA LEU A 30 7.79 -11.62 -12.56
C LEU A 30 8.92 -12.60 -12.19
N GLN A 31 9.43 -12.53 -10.95
CA GLN A 31 10.46 -13.48 -10.46
C GLN A 31 9.89 -14.60 -9.57
N TYR A 32 10.26 -15.84 -9.93
CA TYR A 32 10.86 -16.84 -9.04
C TYR A 32 11.88 -17.66 -9.88
N PRO A 33 13.07 -18.01 -9.39
CA PRO A 33 14.02 -18.75 -10.23
C PRO A 33 13.59 -20.23 -10.37
N PRO A 34 13.80 -20.85 -11.56
CA PRO A 34 14.64 -20.39 -12.67
C PRO A 34 13.88 -20.04 -13.97
N GLU A 35 12.60 -19.64 -13.94
CA GLU A 35 11.86 -19.27 -15.17
C GLU A 35 11.18 -17.90 -15.02
N VAL A 36 11.70 -16.91 -15.74
CA VAL A 36 11.10 -15.57 -15.82
C VAL A 36 9.75 -15.68 -16.54
N SER A 37 8.67 -15.31 -15.86
CA SER A 37 7.33 -15.22 -16.46
C SER A 37 7.05 -13.78 -16.84
N SER A 38 6.97 -13.48 -18.15
CA SER A 38 6.58 -12.16 -18.64
C SER A 38 5.05 -12.06 -18.74
N LEU A 39 4.46 -11.08 -18.06
CA LEU A 39 3.07 -10.70 -18.22
C LEU A 39 2.98 -9.60 -19.28
N GLN A 40 2.44 -9.95 -20.44
CA GLN A 40 2.11 -8.98 -21.49
C GLN A 40 0.65 -8.56 -21.35
N ILE A 41 0.41 -7.26 -21.18
CA ILE A 41 -0.95 -6.72 -21.13
C ILE A 41 -1.19 -5.91 -22.40
N ALA A 42 -2.10 -6.39 -23.24
CA ALA A 42 -2.48 -5.73 -24.48
C ALA A 42 -3.36 -4.49 -24.17
N PRO A 43 -3.00 -3.28 -24.61
CA PRO A 43 -3.80 -2.07 -24.39
C PRO A 43 -5.11 -2.03 -25.20
N PHE A 44 -5.35 -3.05 -26.02
CA PHE A 44 -6.32 -3.02 -27.12
C PHE A 44 -7.80 -3.01 -26.67
N GLN A 45 -8.13 -3.23 -25.39
CA GLN A 45 -9.50 -3.12 -24.87
C GLN A 45 -9.81 -1.80 -24.15
N MET A 46 -8.84 -0.90 -23.97
CA MET A 46 -9.04 0.35 -23.22
C MET A 46 -9.62 1.49 -24.08
N ALA A 47 -9.51 1.37 -25.41
CA ALA A 47 -9.76 2.45 -26.37
C ALA A 47 -11.17 2.45 -26.99
N ASP A 48 -11.99 1.42 -26.72
CA ASP A 48 -13.35 1.31 -27.28
C ASP A 48 -14.42 2.01 -26.41
N GLU A 49 -14.01 2.65 -25.31
CA GLU A 49 -14.91 3.49 -24.51
C GLU A 49 -15.15 4.84 -25.22
N PRO A 50 -16.40 5.25 -25.47
CA PRO A 50 -16.77 6.34 -26.38
C PRO A 50 -16.36 7.76 -25.90
N PHE A 51 -15.56 7.87 -24.85
CA PHE A 51 -15.32 9.09 -24.09
C PHE A 51 -13.83 9.41 -23.86
N LEU A 52 -12.91 8.63 -24.42
CA LEU A 52 -11.47 8.83 -24.37
C LEU A 52 -10.95 9.35 -25.72
N ASP A 53 -10.66 10.65 -25.83
CA ASP A 53 -10.12 11.23 -27.08
C ASP A 53 -8.68 10.75 -27.35
N SER A 54 -7.88 10.61 -26.28
CA SER A 54 -6.58 9.94 -26.33
C SER A 54 -6.15 9.53 -24.91
N ILE A 55 -5.73 8.28 -24.77
CA ILE A 55 -4.97 7.83 -23.61
C ILE A 55 -3.53 8.30 -23.83
N ASP A 56 -2.95 9.03 -22.88
CA ASP A 56 -1.50 9.25 -22.89
C ASP A 56 -0.84 7.93 -22.48
N GLY A 57 -0.74 7.00 -23.42
CA GLY A 57 -0.29 5.62 -23.23
C GLY A 57 1.18 5.48 -22.86
N LYS A 58 1.85 6.57 -22.47
CA LYS A 58 3.27 6.58 -22.11
C LYS A 58 3.53 6.36 -20.63
N ASN A 59 2.57 6.57 -19.72
CA ASN A 59 2.79 6.47 -18.27
C ASN A 59 1.58 5.96 -17.47
N PRO A 60 1.16 4.69 -17.63
CA PRO A 60 0.28 4.07 -16.64
C PRO A 60 1.01 3.92 -15.30
N SER A 61 0.43 4.45 -14.24
CA SER A 61 0.86 4.17 -12.86
C SER A 61 0.05 3.00 -12.32
N ILE A 62 0.74 1.94 -11.90
CA ILE A 62 0.12 0.93 -11.03
C ILE A 62 -0.02 1.56 -9.66
N MET A 63 -1.25 1.65 -9.20
CA MET A 63 -1.58 2.27 -7.93
C MET A 63 -1.71 1.23 -6.82
N TYR A 64 -2.35 0.09 -7.12
CA TYR A 64 -2.62 -0.96 -6.12
C TYR A 64 -2.63 -2.36 -6.74
N CYS A 65 -2.41 -3.36 -5.89
CA CYS A 65 -2.67 -4.77 -6.14
C CYS A 65 -3.42 -5.35 -4.95
N SER A 66 -4.50 -6.08 -5.21
CA SER A 66 -5.26 -6.83 -4.19
C SER A 66 -5.79 -8.10 -4.85
N ASN A 67 -5.59 -9.26 -4.20
CA ASN A 67 -5.95 -10.60 -4.71
C ASN A 67 -5.55 -10.86 -6.18
N GLY A 68 -4.38 -10.37 -6.61
CA GLY A 68 -3.88 -10.56 -7.98
C GLY A 68 -4.55 -9.67 -9.04
N VAL A 69 -5.36 -8.70 -8.62
CA VAL A 69 -6.01 -7.71 -9.49
C VAL A 69 -5.35 -6.34 -9.27
N PHE A 70 -5.14 -5.60 -10.35
CA PHE A 70 -4.41 -4.34 -10.34
C PHE A 70 -5.33 -3.15 -10.57
N LEU A 71 -5.12 -2.07 -9.81
CA LEU A 71 -5.67 -0.75 -10.13
C LEU A 71 -4.61 0.08 -10.83
N PHE A 72 -4.92 0.50 -12.05
CA PHE A 72 -4.11 1.41 -12.84
C PHE A 72 -4.72 2.81 -12.85
N GLN A 73 -3.85 3.81 -12.87
CA GLN A 73 -4.18 5.19 -13.16
C GLN A 73 -3.52 5.58 -14.47
N PHE A 74 -4.31 6.21 -15.34
CA PHE A 74 -3.87 6.75 -16.62
C PHE A 74 -4.19 8.23 -16.64
N ARG A 75 -3.27 9.01 -17.19
CA ARG A 75 -3.61 10.38 -17.59
C ARG A 75 -4.28 10.35 -18.94
N VAL A 76 -5.50 10.89 -19.00
CA VAL A 76 -6.30 10.92 -20.22
C VAL A 76 -6.62 12.35 -20.59
N LYS A 77 -6.61 12.65 -21.89
CA LYS A 77 -7.07 13.94 -22.40
C LYS A 77 -8.54 13.88 -22.70
N ARG A 78 -9.26 14.92 -22.29
CA ARG A 78 -10.69 15.07 -22.59
C ARG A 78 -10.96 16.30 -23.41
N ASN A 79 -11.90 16.17 -24.34
CA ASN A 79 -12.48 17.26 -25.08
C ASN A 79 -13.46 18.02 -24.17
N PRO A 80 -13.13 19.25 -23.75
CA PRO A 80 -13.95 20.01 -22.80
C PRO A 80 -15.32 20.42 -23.37
N TYR A 81 -15.50 20.33 -24.69
CA TYR A 81 -16.74 20.72 -25.36
C TYR A 81 -17.78 19.60 -25.45
N GLN A 82 -17.39 18.34 -25.19
CA GLN A 82 -18.32 17.21 -25.20
C GLN A 82 -18.95 16.93 -23.82
N TYR A 83 -18.37 17.45 -22.74
CA TYR A 83 -18.86 17.19 -21.39
C TYR A 83 -19.69 18.34 -20.85
N LYS A 84 -20.80 18.01 -20.18
CA LYS A 84 -21.64 18.99 -19.51
C LYS A 84 -20.83 19.66 -18.38
N PRO A 85 -20.87 21.01 -18.25
CA PRO A 85 -20.24 21.70 -17.14
C PRO A 85 -20.73 21.17 -15.80
N LEU A 86 -19.82 21.11 -14.83
CA LEU A 86 -20.12 20.57 -13.50
C LEU A 86 -21.08 21.54 -12.79
N MET A 87 -22.24 21.05 -12.39
CA MET A 87 -23.22 21.85 -11.64
C MET A 87 -23.08 21.58 -10.15
N LEU A 88 -22.62 22.58 -9.42
CA LEU A 88 -22.50 22.56 -7.96
C LEU A 88 -23.29 23.73 -7.41
N ASN A 89 -24.30 23.44 -6.57
CA ASN A 89 -25.12 24.45 -5.89
C ASN A 89 -25.72 25.52 -6.84
N GLY A 90 -26.11 25.12 -8.06
CA GLY A 90 -26.70 26.01 -9.06
C GLY A 90 -25.69 26.88 -9.83
N GLN A 91 -24.39 26.73 -9.58
CA GLN A 91 -23.33 27.38 -10.35
C GLN A 91 -22.66 26.38 -11.30
N PHE A 92 -22.44 26.83 -12.53
CA PHE A 92 -21.70 26.08 -13.54
C PHE A 92 -20.21 26.31 -13.34
N TYR A 93 -19.48 25.23 -13.08
CA TYR A 93 -18.03 25.22 -13.06
C TYR A 93 -17.54 24.63 -14.38
N PHE A 94 -16.78 25.44 -15.11
CA PHE A 94 -16.06 24.98 -16.29
C PHE A 94 -14.76 24.33 -15.83
N ASP A 95 -14.64 23.02 -16.03
CA ASP A 95 -13.40 22.31 -15.74
C ASP A 95 -12.39 22.62 -16.87
N LYS A 96 -11.42 23.49 -16.57
CA LYS A 96 -10.35 23.85 -17.52
C LYS A 96 -9.28 22.76 -17.66
N ARG A 97 -9.41 21.64 -16.95
CA ARG A 97 -8.45 20.54 -17.02
C ARG A 97 -8.65 19.76 -18.31
N PHE A 98 -7.72 19.95 -19.23
CA PHE A 98 -7.65 19.18 -20.49
C PHE A 98 -7.12 17.75 -20.26
N GLU A 99 -6.55 17.49 -19.08
CA GLU A 99 -6.02 16.20 -18.65
C GLU A 99 -6.64 15.84 -17.29
N GLU A 100 -7.08 14.60 -17.15
CA GLU A 100 -7.55 14.06 -15.88
C GLU A 100 -7.08 12.63 -15.66
N ASP A 101 -7.22 12.15 -14.43
CA ASP A 101 -6.87 10.78 -14.07
C ASP A 101 -8.07 9.85 -14.32
N ALA A 102 -7.87 8.87 -15.20
CA ALA A 102 -8.78 7.76 -15.41
C ALA A 102 -8.23 6.50 -14.73
N TRP A 103 -9.15 5.68 -14.21
CA TRP A 103 -8.80 4.53 -13.40
C TRP A 103 -9.33 3.26 -14.05
N PHE A 104 -8.52 2.21 -14.03
CA PHE A 104 -8.86 0.94 -14.65
C PHE A 104 -8.46 -0.20 -13.73
N VAL A 105 -9.37 -1.15 -13.56
CA VAL A 105 -9.10 -2.39 -12.83
C VAL A 105 -8.76 -3.47 -13.85
N ALA A 106 -7.57 -4.05 -13.75
CA ALA A 106 -7.10 -5.07 -14.68
C ALA A 106 -6.99 -6.41 -13.94
N ASN A 107 -7.60 -7.44 -14.53
CA ASN A 107 -7.42 -8.82 -14.09
C ASN A 107 -6.40 -9.51 -15.03
N PRO A 108 -5.15 -9.75 -14.59
CA PRO A 108 -4.12 -10.34 -15.43
C PRO A 108 -4.39 -11.80 -15.80
N LEU A 109 -5.20 -12.52 -15.01
CA LEU A 109 -5.51 -13.93 -15.24
C LEU A 109 -6.54 -14.10 -16.35
N THR A 110 -7.52 -13.20 -16.44
CA THR A 110 -8.55 -13.21 -17.49
C THR A 110 -8.18 -12.31 -18.68
N GLY A 111 -7.26 -11.36 -18.49
CA GLY A 111 -6.93 -10.33 -19.46
C GLY A 111 -7.95 -9.19 -19.54
N GLU A 112 -8.96 -9.20 -18.67
CA GLU A 112 -10.05 -8.22 -18.68
C GLU A 112 -9.64 -6.90 -18.04
N TRP A 113 -10.15 -5.82 -18.63
CA TRP A 113 -10.01 -4.46 -18.12
C TRP A 113 -11.39 -3.87 -17.82
N PHE A 114 -11.54 -3.33 -16.61
CA PHE A 114 -12.75 -2.67 -16.16
C PHE A 114 -12.47 -1.17 -16.00
N PRO A 115 -13.00 -0.32 -16.90
CA PRO A 115 -12.88 1.12 -16.76
C PRO A 115 -13.76 1.61 -15.61
N ILE A 116 -13.19 2.44 -14.73
CA ILE A 116 -13.96 3.10 -13.68
C ILE A 116 -14.57 4.38 -14.28
N PRO A 117 -15.90 4.56 -14.19
CA PRO A 117 -16.57 5.77 -14.64
C PRO A 117 -16.00 7.03 -13.99
N LYS A 118 -16.14 8.17 -14.66
CA LYS A 118 -15.75 9.46 -14.08
C LYS A 118 -16.41 9.66 -12.71
N SER A 119 -15.60 10.05 -11.72
CA SER A 119 -16.12 10.47 -10.43
C SER A 119 -16.99 11.72 -10.56
N PRO A 120 -18.05 11.86 -9.76
CA PRO A 120 -18.91 13.04 -9.77
C PRO A 120 -18.18 14.29 -9.28
N TYR A 121 -17.15 14.13 -8.46
CA TYR A 121 -16.28 15.20 -7.97
C TYR A 121 -14.82 14.89 -8.32
N PRO A 122 -13.97 15.91 -8.47
CA PRO A 122 -12.54 15.70 -8.69
C PRO A 122 -11.93 14.85 -7.58
N VAL A 123 -11.12 13.86 -7.97
CA VAL A 123 -10.19 13.21 -7.04
C VAL A 123 -9.13 14.23 -6.65
N LEU A 124 -8.88 14.39 -5.35
CA LEU A 124 -7.96 15.40 -4.83
C LEU A 124 -6.51 15.01 -5.03
N HIS A 125 -6.18 13.73 -4.79
CA HIS A 125 -4.83 13.20 -4.94
C HIS A 125 -4.82 11.68 -5.10
N GLY A 126 -3.94 11.15 -5.96
CA GLY A 126 -3.85 9.70 -6.16
C GLY A 126 -3.46 8.92 -4.88
N GLY A 127 -2.72 9.55 -3.97
CA GLY A 127 -2.30 8.95 -2.70
C GLY A 127 -3.43 8.79 -1.66
N THR A 128 -4.60 9.41 -1.86
CA THR A 128 -5.78 9.18 -1.00
C THR A 128 -6.73 8.13 -1.56
N VAL A 129 -6.48 7.66 -2.77
CA VAL A 129 -7.25 6.56 -3.37
C VAL A 129 -6.72 5.26 -2.78
N GLY A 130 -7.58 4.47 -2.16
CA GLY A 130 -7.34 3.09 -1.76
C GLY A 130 -8.12 2.13 -2.65
N PHE A 131 -7.65 0.89 -2.74
CA PHE A 131 -8.24 -0.16 -3.55
C PHE A 131 -8.29 -1.46 -2.75
N THR A 132 -9.43 -2.14 -2.77
CA THR A 132 -9.57 -3.48 -2.20
C THR A 132 -10.42 -4.34 -3.11
N SER A 133 -10.14 -5.63 -3.13
CA SER A 133 -10.88 -6.61 -3.91
C SER A 133 -11.28 -7.78 -3.02
N GLN A 134 -12.28 -8.52 -3.45
CA GLN A 134 -12.64 -9.80 -2.88
C GLN A 134 -12.71 -10.83 -3.99
N ALA A 135 -12.01 -11.95 -3.78
CA ALA A 135 -12.05 -13.10 -4.64
C ALA A 135 -12.75 -14.28 -3.93
N ASN A 136 -13.34 -15.18 -4.71
CA ASN A 136 -13.95 -16.40 -4.20
C ASN A 136 -12.87 -17.42 -3.78
N SER A 137 -13.29 -18.57 -3.24
CA SER A 137 -12.39 -19.66 -2.82
C SER A 137 -11.53 -20.26 -3.95
N VAL A 138 -11.86 -19.96 -5.21
CA VAL A 138 -11.15 -20.41 -6.42
C VAL A 138 -10.23 -19.32 -6.97
N GLY A 139 -10.17 -18.15 -6.33
CA GLY A 139 -9.33 -17.02 -6.75
C GLY A 139 -9.92 -16.15 -7.86
N VAL A 140 -11.20 -16.34 -8.21
CA VAL A 140 -11.90 -15.49 -9.18
C VAL A 140 -12.39 -14.22 -8.48
N LEU A 141 -12.10 -13.06 -9.08
CA LEU A 141 -12.58 -11.76 -8.60
C LEU A 141 -14.12 -11.74 -8.56
N GLU A 142 -14.69 -11.58 -7.36
CA GLU A 142 -16.13 -11.41 -7.17
C GLU A 142 -16.51 -9.94 -7.26
N ARG A 143 -15.73 -9.09 -6.60
CA ARG A 143 -16.01 -7.66 -6.50
C ARG A 143 -14.78 -6.86 -6.12
N PHE A 144 -14.79 -5.57 -6.44
CA PHE A 144 -13.77 -4.62 -6.03
C PHE A 144 -14.37 -3.29 -5.60
N LEU A 145 -13.57 -2.54 -4.87
CA LEU A 145 -13.93 -1.25 -4.33
C LEU A 145 -12.73 -0.29 -4.48
N VAL A 146 -13.00 0.86 -5.08
CA VAL A 146 -12.07 2.00 -5.18
C VAL A 146 -12.61 3.09 -4.28
N VAL A 147 -11.77 3.62 -3.39
CA VAL A 147 -12.20 4.55 -2.34
C VAL A 147 -11.25 5.71 -2.23
N GLU A 148 -11.75 6.92 -2.28
CA GLU A 148 -10.95 8.08 -1.88
C GLU A 148 -11.36 8.58 -0.48
N TYR A 149 -10.38 8.79 0.39
CA TYR A 149 -10.59 9.44 1.68
C TYR A 149 -10.26 10.94 1.59
N GLN A 150 -11.30 11.78 1.63
CA GLN A 150 -11.19 13.23 1.51
C GLN A 150 -11.46 13.91 2.87
N PRO A 151 -10.42 14.29 3.65
CA PRO A 151 -10.61 14.97 4.92
C PRO A 151 -11.15 16.39 4.72
N LEU A 152 -12.07 16.83 5.59
CA LEU A 152 -12.58 18.20 5.61
C LEU A 152 -11.84 18.99 6.70
N ILE A 153 -10.81 19.73 6.28
CA ILE A 153 -9.99 20.58 7.17
C ILE A 153 -10.88 21.60 7.88
N GLY A 154 -10.64 21.79 9.18
CA GLY A 154 -11.47 22.63 10.05
C GLY A 154 -12.68 21.90 10.63
N SER A 155 -12.84 20.60 10.37
CA SER A 155 -13.92 19.78 10.89
C SER A 155 -13.45 18.41 11.38
N ASN A 156 -14.33 17.68 12.08
CA ASN A 156 -14.08 16.29 12.49
C ASN A 156 -14.64 15.27 11.49
N LEU A 157 -14.88 15.69 10.25
CA LEU A 157 -15.51 14.90 9.21
C LEU A 157 -14.58 14.70 8.02
N ALA A 158 -14.79 13.60 7.31
CA ALA A 158 -14.24 13.30 6.02
C ALA A 158 -15.34 12.80 5.11
N THR A 159 -15.08 12.86 3.82
CA THR A 159 -15.92 12.30 2.77
C THR A 159 -15.22 11.09 2.19
N LEU A 160 -15.90 9.96 2.16
CA LEU A 160 -15.47 8.76 1.44
C LEU A 160 -16.18 8.72 0.10
N MET A 161 -15.43 8.81 -0.99
CA MET A 161 -15.96 8.63 -2.34
C MET A 161 -15.65 7.22 -2.80
N CYS A 162 -16.70 6.41 -2.96
CA CYS A 162 -16.56 4.97 -3.19
C CYS A 162 -17.14 4.57 -4.54
N PHE A 163 -16.39 3.83 -5.34
CA PHE A 163 -16.88 3.11 -6.50
C PHE A 163 -16.81 1.60 -6.24
N SER A 164 -17.97 0.94 -6.18
CA SER A 164 -18.07 -0.52 -6.06
C SER A 164 -18.46 -1.14 -7.39
N SER A 165 -17.81 -2.24 -7.75
CA SER A 165 -18.17 -3.03 -8.93
C SER A 165 -19.60 -3.61 -8.86
N GLU A 166 -20.14 -3.83 -7.65
CA GLU A 166 -21.52 -4.33 -7.47
C GLU A 166 -22.58 -3.26 -7.77
N ILE A 167 -22.27 -2.01 -7.43
CA ILE A 167 -23.20 -0.88 -7.61
C ILE A 167 -23.05 -0.28 -9.01
N GLY A 168 -21.83 -0.31 -9.58
CA GLY A 168 -21.49 0.26 -10.88
C GLY A 168 -21.57 1.79 -10.93
N LYS A 169 -21.67 2.47 -9.78
CA LYS A 169 -21.75 3.93 -9.66
C LYS A 169 -21.01 4.42 -8.43
N TRP A 170 -20.60 5.69 -8.48
CA TRP A 170 -20.00 6.38 -7.33
C TRP A 170 -21.03 6.66 -6.24
N VAL A 171 -20.66 6.36 -5.00
CA VAL A 171 -21.45 6.62 -3.80
C VAL A 171 -20.59 7.37 -2.79
N THR A 172 -21.13 8.45 -2.24
CA THR A 172 -20.48 9.26 -1.22
C THR A 172 -20.96 8.85 0.18
N LYS A 173 -20.04 8.72 1.13
CA LYS A 173 -20.32 8.45 2.54
C LYS A 173 -19.64 9.48 3.43
N SER A 174 -20.27 9.79 4.57
CA SER A 174 -19.63 10.60 5.61
C SER A 174 -18.73 9.69 6.46
N ALA A 175 -17.54 10.16 6.82
CA ALA A 175 -16.64 9.49 7.74
C ALA A 175 -16.17 10.46 8.82
N ASN A 176 -15.68 9.94 9.94
CA ASN A 176 -14.97 10.76 10.92
C ASN A 176 -13.55 11.08 10.43
N TYR A 177 -13.08 12.29 10.75
CA TYR A 177 -11.70 12.73 10.63
C TYR A 177 -11.21 13.19 12.01
N MET A 178 -10.10 12.63 12.48
CA MET A 178 -9.64 12.81 13.86
C MET A 178 -8.56 13.89 14.01
N LEU A 179 -8.11 14.49 12.90
CA LEU A 179 -7.03 15.47 12.87
C LEU A 179 -7.55 16.81 12.34
N SER A 180 -8.54 17.38 13.04
CA SER A 180 -9.40 18.46 12.54
C SER A 180 -8.70 19.66 11.90
N MET A 181 -7.59 20.11 12.47
CA MET A 181 -6.80 21.23 11.96
C MET A 181 -5.52 20.81 11.24
N HIS A 182 -5.25 19.52 11.15
CA HIS A 182 -4.08 19.02 10.45
C HIS A 182 -4.41 18.81 8.97
N GLN A 183 -3.55 19.33 8.11
CA GLN A 183 -3.59 19.02 6.70
C GLN A 183 -3.03 17.60 6.52
N TRP A 184 -3.87 16.68 6.05
CA TRP A 184 -3.43 15.35 5.68
C TRP A 184 -2.46 15.45 4.50
N GLU A 185 -1.24 14.93 4.65
CA GLU A 185 -0.16 14.98 3.65
C GLU A 185 -0.35 13.95 2.53
N GLN A 186 -1.36 13.08 2.63
CA GLN A 186 -1.82 12.22 1.53
C GLN A 186 -0.72 11.27 1.02
N ASP A 187 0.13 10.81 1.95
CA ASP A 187 1.35 10.06 1.64
C ASP A 187 1.08 8.70 0.99
N GLY A 188 -0.11 8.11 1.20
CA GLY A 188 -0.55 6.93 0.48
C GLY A 188 -1.72 6.20 1.14
N ALA A 189 -2.21 5.17 0.47
CA ALA A 189 -3.09 4.16 1.03
C ALA A 189 -2.51 2.75 0.81
N LEU A 190 -3.05 1.76 1.51
CA LEU A 190 -2.76 0.34 1.30
C LEU A 190 -3.96 -0.51 1.73
N GLU A 191 -4.02 -1.73 1.19
CA GLU A 191 -4.96 -2.76 1.62
C GLU A 191 -4.20 -3.86 2.35
N PHE A 192 -4.75 -4.31 3.47
CA PHE A 192 -4.22 -5.44 4.21
C PHE A 192 -5.35 -6.16 4.95
N ASP A 193 -5.50 -7.45 4.71
CA ASP A 193 -6.49 -8.31 5.38
C ASP A 193 -7.93 -7.79 5.18
N GLY A 194 -8.24 -7.32 3.97
CA GLY A 194 -9.57 -6.77 3.61
C GLY A 194 -9.87 -5.40 4.22
N LYS A 195 -8.90 -4.78 4.91
CA LYS A 195 -9.01 -3.46 5.53
C LYS A 195 -8.27 -2.44 4.69
N LEU A 196 -8.82 -1.23 4.60
CA LEU A 196 -8.17 -0.11 3.94
C LEU A 196 -7.48 0.78 4.96
N PHE A 197 -6.25 1.15 4.65
CA PHE A 197 -5.41 2.02 5.46
C PHE A 197 -5.01 3.22 4.62
N TRP A 198 -5.19 4.42 5.15
CA TRP A 198 -4.55 5.63 4.65
C TRP A 198 -3.51 6.06 5.66
N PHE A 199 -2.39 6.57 5.19
CA PHE A 199 -1.34 6.99 6.10
C PHE A 199 -0.76 8.35 5.76
N ASP A 200 -0.29 8.96 6.83
CA ASP A 200 0.39 10.23 6.89
C ASP A 200 1.64 10.01 7.74
N ARG A 201 2.82 10.27 7.17
CA ARG A 201 4.12 10.04 7.80
C ARG A 201 4.35 10.95 9.00
N GLY A 202 3.67 12.09 9.05
CA GLY A 202 3.67 13.03 10.15
C GLY A 202 2.81 12.55 11.32
N CYS A 203 1.64 11.98 11.03
CA CYS A 203 0.61 11.77 12.05
C CYS A 203 0.31 10.31 12.42
N GLY A 204 0.24 9.40 11.45
CA GLY A 204 -0.18 8.02 11.69
C GLY A 204 -1.08 7.47 10.59
N LEU A 205 -1.95 6.53 10.97
CA LEU A 205 -2.78 5.75 10.05
C LEU A 205 -4.27 5.99 10.32
N ILE A 206 -5.07 6.13 9.27
CA ILE A 206 -6.53 6.03 9.31
C ILE A 206 -6.92 4.67 8.74
N VAL A 207 -7.79 3.94 9.43
CA VAL A 207 -8.17 2.57 9.08
C VAL A 207 -9.68 2.45 8.89
N TRP A 208 -10.10 1.86 7.78
CA TRP A 208 -11.47 1.40 7.56
C TRP A 208 -11.50 -0.13 7.57
N ASP A 209 -12.07 -0.69 8.65
CA ASP A 209 -12.00 -2.11 8.95
C ASP A 209 -12.93 -3.01 8.09
N ASP A 210 -14.01 -2.46 7.53
CA ASP A 210 -14.99 -3.23 6.75
C ASP A 210 -15.51 -2.42 5.56
N PRO A 211 -14.70 -2.27 4.49
CA PRO A 211 -15.07 -1.48 3.32
C PRO A 211 -16.30 -2.05 2.59
N PHE A 212 -16.41 -3.38 2.46
CA PHE A 212 -17.51 -4.01 1.70
C PHE A 212 -18.82 -4.10 2.49
N GLY A 213 -18.79 -4.49 3.77
CA GLY A 213 -20.01 -4.69 4.56
C GLY A 213 -20.72 -3.40 4.95
N SER A 214 -19.99 -2.28 5.06
CA SER A 214 -20.56 -1.00 5.47
C SER A 214 -21.06 -0.13 4.31
N LEU A 215 -20.61 -0.37 3.07
CA LEU A 215 -20.94 0.44 1.90
C LEU A 215 -22.44 0.45 1.56
N GLY A 216 -23.11 -0.70 1.64
CA GLY A 216 -24.55 -0.81 1.31
C GLY A 216 -25.49 -0.42 2.46
N ARG A 217 -25.03 -0.40 3.71
CA ARG A 217 -25.91 -0.37 4.90
C ARG A 217 -25.90 0.94 5.68
N LYS A 218 -24.79 1.70 5.67
CA LYS A 218 -24.63 2.88 6.52
C LYS A 218 -24.34 4.12 5.69
N SER A 219 -24.95 5.26 6.01
CA SER A 219 -24.61 6.57 5.43
C SER A 219 -23.32 7.13 6.02
N THR A 220 -23.00 6.73 7.25
CA THR A 220 -21.81 7.16 7.99
C THR A 220 -20.90 5.97 8.30
N VAL A 221 -19.62 6.13 8.00
CA VAL A 221 -18.55 5.17 8.25
C VAL A 221 -17.72 5.65 9.43
N LYS A 222 -17.29 4.71 10.28
CA LYS A 222 -16.38 5.01 11.38
C LYS A 222 -15.00 4.45 11.07
N CYS A 223 -14.04 5.32 10.81
CA CYS A 223 -12.63 4.98 10.68
C CYS A 223 -11.94 5.08 12.04
N ARG A 224 -10.94 4.22 12.26
CA ARG A 224 -10.06 4.29 13.43
C ARG A 224 -8.80 5.09 13.09
N PHE A 225 -8.21 5.73 14.08
CA PHE A 225 -6.91 6.39 13.95
C PHE A 225 -5.87 5.67 14.81
N ILE A 226 -4.72 5.37 14.22
CA ILE A 226 -3.56 4.79 14.88
C ILE A 226 -2.46 5.84 14.82
N ALA A 227 -2.21 6.53 15.93
CA ALA A 227 -1.18 7.55 16.01
C ALA A 227 0.21 6.96 15.79
N LYS A 228 1.08 7.73 15.14
CA LYS A 228 2.51 7.41 15.04
C LYS A 228 3.12 7.29 16.46
N PRO A 229 3.82 6.19 16.80
CA PRO A 229 4.41 6.05 18.13
C PRO A 229 5.54 7.08 18.36
N PRO A 230 5.69 7.63 19.59
CA PRO A 230 6.63 8.71 19.89
C PRO A 230 8.11 8.34 19.75
N LEU A 231 8.47 7.05 19.84
CA LEU A 231 9.85 6.56 19.67
C LEU A 231 10.25 6.35 18.20
N LEU A 232 9.32 6.54 17.27
CA LEU A 232 9.53 6.38 15.83
C LEU A 232 9.85 7.73 15.16
N SER A 233 10.78 8.49 15.76
CA SER A 233 11.37 9.70 15.16
C SER A 233 12.06 9.40 13.81
N ALA A 234 12.32 8.13 13.50
CA ALA A 234 12.90 7.67 12.24
C ALA A 234 11.97 6.78 11.39
N MET A 235 10.66 6.73 11.65
CA MET A 235 9.74 6.06 10.72
C MET A 235 9.52 6.95 9.49
N ARG A 236 10.45 6.85 8.55
CA ARG A 236 10.23 7.26 7.17
C ARG A 236 9.52 6.10 6.46
N VAL A 237 8.18 6.11 6.46
CA VAL A 237 7.44 5.30 5.48
C VAL A 237 7.67 5.98 4.14
N PHE A 238 8.67 5.59 3.36
CA PHE A 238 8.76 6.08 2.00
C PHE A 238 7.77 5.30 1.15
N VAL A 239 6.62 5.91 0.88
CA VAL A 239 5.94 5.65 -0.39
C VAL A 239 6.80 6.29 -1.46
N GLY A 240 7.02 5.54 -2.53
CA GLY A 240 7.91 5.90 -3.61
C GLY A 240 7.60 7.24 -4.27
N GLY A 241 8.19 8.29 -3.71
CA GLY A 241 8.50 9.53 -4.39
C GLY A 241 10.00 9.75 -4.34
N GLY A 242 10.70 9.41 -5.43
CA GLY A 242 12.10 9.77 -5.67
C GLY A 242 13.12 8.64 -5.50
N ASN A 243 13.72 8.23 -6.62
CA ASN A 243 15.07 7.69 -6.90
C ASN A 243 15.94 6.94 -5.87
N GLN A 244 15.42 6.39 -4.78
CA GLN A 244 16.12 5.38 -4.00
C GLN A 244 15.16 4.27 -3.59
N VAL A 245 15.42 3.08 -4.11
CA VAL A 245 14.84 1.84 -3.61
C VAL A 245 15.47 1.57 -2.24
N ILE A 246 14.74 1.82 -1.16
CA ILE A 246 15.24 1.59 0.20
C ILE A 246 14.73 0.23 0.71
N TYR A 247 15.40 -0.86 0.32
CA TYR A 247 15.21 -2.17 0.97
C TYR A 247 15.90 -2.28 2.34
N SER A 248 16.65 -1.25 2.77
CA SER A 248 17.51 -1.32 3.95
C SER A 248 16.95 -0.67 5.22
N SER A 249 15.99 0.27 5.13
CA SER A 249 15.49 1.01 6.31
C SER A 249 14.24 0.40 6.94
N PHE A 250 13.32 -0.17 6.15
CA PHE A 250 12.06 -0.75 6.65
C PHE A 250 12.25 -2.12 7.29
N THR A 251 13.09 -2.98 6.71
CA THR A 251 13.52 -4.25 7.30
C THR A 251 14.29 -4.01 8.60
N PHE A 252 15.15 -2.98 8.63
CA PHE A 252 15.89 -2.59 9.83
C PHE A 252 14.97 -2.11 10.96
N THR A 253 13.93 -1.30 10.68
CA THR A 253 13.00 -0.83 11.71
C THR A 253 12.06 -1.91 12.22
N ALA A 254 11.54 -2.79 11.35
CA ALA A 254 10.69 -3.91 11.77
C ALA A 254 11.48 -4.95 12.58
N ALA A 255 12.72 -5.25 12.17
CA ALA A 255 13.62 -6.12 12.93
C ALA A 255 14.00 -5.50 14.29
N ALA A 256 14.31 -4.20 14.33
CA ALA A 256 14.62 -3.49 15.57
C ALA A 256 13.42 -3.47 16.52
N TYR A 257 12.20 -3.22 16.03
CA TYR A 257 10.98 -3.28 16.82
C TYR A 257 10.71 -4.68 17.39
N ALA A 258 10.86 -5.73 16.57
CA ALA A 258 10.73 -7.10 17.05
C ALA A 258 11.80 -7.45 18.12
N LYS A 259 13.03 -6.95 17.96
CA LYS A 259 14.10 -7.09 18.96
C LYS A 259 13.75 -6.36 20.27
N GLU A 260 13.22 -5.14 20.20
CA GLU A 260 12.82 -4.36 21.37
C GLU A 260 11.67 -5.03 22.13
N GLN A 261 10.66 -5.56 21.43
CA GLN A 261 9.61 -6.37 22.05
C GLN A 261 10.18 -7.62 22.73
N GLY A 262 11.18 -8.26 22.11
CA GLY A 262 11.92 -9.35 22.73
C GLY A 262 12.60 -8.92 24.03
N ASN A 263 13.27 -7.77 24.04
CA ASN A 263 13.91 -7.22 25.25
C ASN A 263 12.89 -6.93 26.36
N ASN A 264 11.74 -6.33 26.02
CA ASN A 264 10.69 -6.03 26.99
C ASN A 264 10.11 -7.32 27.61
N ASN A 265 9.86 -8.35 26.79
CA ASN A 265 9.41 -9.66 27.28
C ASN A 265 10.49 -10.35 28.12
N PHE A 266 11.77 -10.23 27.74
CA PHE A 266 12.89 -10.77 28.51
C PHE A 266 12.98 -10.11 29.90
N MET A 267 12.87 -8.78 29.98
CA MET A 267 12.84 -8.04 31.25
C MET A 267 11.62 -8.39 32.11
N ALA A 268 10.50 -8.79 31.48
CA ALA A 268 9.30 -9.28 32.17
C ALA A 268 9.38 -10.78 32.54
N CYS A 269 10.55 -11.43 32.40
CA CYS A 269 10.77 -12.86 32.62
C CYS A 269 9.89 -13.79 31.74
N LYS A 270 9.37 -13.27 30.62
CA LYS A 270 8.58 -14.02 29.62
C LYS A 270 9.49 -14.55 28.52
N PHE A 271 10.29 -15.56 28.86
CA PHE A 271 11.41 -15.98 28.03
C PHE A 271 10.99 -16.64 26.70
N ASN A 272 9.90 -17.42 26.67
CA ASN A 272 9.42 -18.06 25.43
C ASN A 272 8.87 -17.05 24.42
N GLU A 273 8.19 -16.01 24.91
CA GLU A 273 7.69 -14.89 24.12
C GLU A 273 8.85 -14.04 23.61
N ALA A 274 9.88 -13.81 24.44
CA ALA A 274 11.10 -13.15 24.02
C ALA A 274 11.80 -13.91 22.88
N ILE A 275 11.94 -15.25 23.00
CA ILE A 275 12.50 -16.12 21.95
C ILE A 275 11.72 -15.96 20.64
N SER A 276 10.38 -15.95 20.70
CA SER A 276 9.53 -15.78 19.53
C SER A 276 9.75 -14.41 18.85
N CYS A 277 9.83 -13.34 19.65
CA CYS A 277 10.10 -11.99 19.15
C CYS A 277 11.50 -11.87 18.52
N TYR A 278 12.54 -12.44 19.14
CA TYR A 278 13.88 -12.45 18.57
C TYR A 278 13.96 -13.31 17.30
N THR A 279 13.28 -14.45 17.26
CA THR A 279 13.19 -15.29 16.05
C THR A 279 12.59 -14.51 14.89
N ARG A 280 11.51 -13.74 15.15
CA ARG A 280 10.93 -12.84 14.15
C ARG A 280 11.92 -11.74 13.72
N SER A 281 12.65 -11.16 14.67
CA SER A 281 13.69 -10.16 14.37
C SER A 281 14.77 -10.71 13.43
N ILE A 282 15.29 -11.91 13.73
CA ILE A 282 16.32 -12.60 12.94
C ILE A 282 15.82 -12.96 11.53
N ALA A 283 14.56 -13.41 11.41
CA ALA A 283 13.95 -13.71 10.12
C ALA A 283 13.84 -12.47 9.21
N LEU A 284 13.66 -11.28 9.81
CA LEU A 284 13.59 -10.01 9.09
C LEU A 284 14.99 -9.43 8.80
N SER A 285 15.91 -9.49 9.77
CA SER A 285 17.30 -9.05 9.63
C SER A 285 18.21 -9.78 10.61
N ARG A 286 19.17 -10.54 10.07
CA ARG A 286 20.19 -11.22 10.88
C ARG A 286 21.13 -10.18 11.50
N SER A 287 21.33 -10.24 12.82
CA SER A 287 22.28 -9.39 13.54
C SER A 287 22.87 -10.12 14.74
N ALA A 288 24.15 -9.87 15.04
CA ALA A 288 24.84 -10.50 16.17
C ALA A 288 24.12 -10.25 17.50
N GLU A 289 23.58 -9.04 17.71
CA GLU A 289 22.81 -8.71 18.91
C GLU A 289 21.53 -9.55 19.07
N ALA A 290 20.78 -9.74 17.98
CA ALA A 290 19.51 -10.48 18.03
C ALA A 290 19.73 -11.96 18.30
N TYR A 291 20.74 -12.57 17.66
CA TYR A 291 21.15 -13.94 17.94
C TYR A 291 21.61 -14.11 19.38
N ALA A 292 22.51 -13.25 19.85
CA ALA A 292 23.04 -13.38 21.19
C ALA A 292 21.95 -13.12 22.26
N ASN A 293 21.00 -12.20 22.03
CA ASN A 293 19.87 -11.99 22.95
C ASN A 293 18.91 -13.19 22.98
N ARG A 294 18.70 -13.85 21.83
CA ARG A 294 17.95 -15.11 21.78
C ARG A 294 18.69 -16.24 22.49
N ALA A 295 20.01 -16.32 22.36
CA ALA A 295 20.84 -17.27 23.11
C ALA A 295 20.67 -17.10 24.63
N MET A 296 20.69 -15.85 25.12
CA MET A 296 20.41 -15.58 26.54
C MET A 296 19.03 -16.06 26.96
N ALA A 297 18.00 -15.82 26.14
CA ALA A 297 16.64 -16.28 26.42
C ALA A 297 16.55 -17.81 26.43
N HIS A 298 17.28 -18.49 25.55
CA HIS A 298 17.42 -19.95 25.55
C HIS A 298 18.10 -20.48 26.82
N ILE A 299 19.16 -19.83 27.31
CA ILE A 299 19.81 -20.16 28.60
C ILE A 299 18.80 -20.05 29.75
N MET A 300 17.99 -18.99 29.80
CA MET A 300 16.98 -18.79 30.84
C MET A 300 15.88 -19.87 30.86
N VAL A 301 15.69 -20.60 29.76
CA VAL A 301 14.77 -21.76 29.67
C VAL A 301 15.51 -23.10 29.57
N SER A 302 16.80 -23.14 29.90
CA SER A 302 17.66 -24.34 29.91
C SER A 302 17.79 -25.05 28.55
N ARG A 303 17.72 -24.30 27.44
CA ARG A 303 17.93 -24.77 26.07
C ARG A 303 19.36 -24.46 25.60
N PHE A 304 20.32 -25.18 26.15
CA PHE A 304 21.75 -24.84 25.99
C PHE A 304 22.28 -25.07 24.58
N HIS A 305 21.80 -26.10 23.88
CA HIS A 305 22.23 -26.39 22.51
C HIS A 305 21.81 -25.28 21.55
N GLU A 306 20.55 -24.84 21.63
CA GLU A 306 20.05 -23.74 20.80
C GLU A 306 20.74 -22.41 21.14
N ALA A 307 21.18 -22.22 22.38
CA ALA A 307 21.97 -21.06 22.77
C ALA A 307 23.38 -21.07 22.16
N GLU A 308 24.04 -22.23 22.12
CA GLU A 308 25.36 -22.40 21.49
C GLU A 308 25.29 -22.15 19.98
N ASP A 309 24.26 -22.69 19.31
CA ASP A 309 24.00 -22.45 17.89
C ASP A 309 23.85 -20.95 17.62
N ASP A 310 23.06 -20.25 18.44
CA ASP A 310 22.84 -18.80 18.31
C ASP A 310 24.11 -17.98 18.59
N CYS A 311 24.94 -18.37 19.57
CA CYS A 311 26.21 -17.70 19.83
C CYS A 311 27.19 -17.89 18.66
N THR A 312 27.22 -19.09 18.07
CA THR A 312 28.00 -19.38 16.86
C THR A 312 27.54 -18.51 15.69
N GLN A 313 26.23 -18.38 15.46
CA GLN A 313 25.70 -17.50 14.42
C GLN A 313 26.01 -16.02 14.70
N ALA A 314 25.99 -15.58 15.97
CA ALA A 314 26.36 -14.22 16.33
C ALA A 314 27.83 -13.92 16.01
N LEU A 315 28.75 -14.84 16.33
CA LEU A 315 30.17 -14.70 16.06
C LEU A 315 30.52 -14.80 14.57
N ASN A 316 29.78 -15.61 13.81
CA ASN A 316 29.90 -15.64 12.34
C ASN A 316 29.54 -14.29 11.69
N LEU A 317 28.66 -13.50 12.33
CA LEU A 317 28.27 -12.17 11.85
C LEU A 317 29.19 -11.07 12.38
N ASP A 318 29.56 -11.13 13.66
CA ASP A 318 30.50 -10.21 14.30
C ASP A 318 31.42 -10.98 15.26
N PRO A 319 32.64 -11.35 14.79
CA PRO A 319 33.61 -12.07 15.61
C PRO A 319 34.07 -11.32 16.86
N THR A 320 33.81 -10.01 16.94
CA THR A 320 34.18 -9.15 18.08
C THR A 320 33.08 -9.02 19.12
N TYR A 321 31.91 -9.63 18.91
CA TYR A 321 30.75 -9.48 19.77
C TYR A 321 30.90 -10.25 21.10
N PHE A 322 31.56 -9.62 22.07
CA PHE A 322 31.93 -10.23 23.36
C PHE A 322 30.78 -10.92 24.11
N LYS A 323 29.54 -10.39 24.01
CA LYS A 323 28.39 -11.00 24.69
C LYS A 323 28.08 -12.42 24.18
N ALA A 324 28.47 -12.77 22.95
CA ALA A 324 28.32 -14.13 22.44
C ALA A 324 29.36 -15.10 23.01
N TYR A 325 30.57 -14.64 23.36
CA TYR A 325 31.55 -15.47 24.07
C TYR A 325 31.21 -15.68 25.56
N SER A 326 30.53 -14.70 26.17
CA SER A 326 30.16 -14.74 27.58
C SER A 326 28.94 -15.60 27.88
N ARG A 327 28.11 -15.87 26.87
CA ARG A 327 26.86 -16.64 26.98
C ARG A 327 27.13 -18.10 26.67
#